data_AF-R7U0P6-F1
#
_entry.id   AF-R7U0P6-F1
#
_cell.length_a   1.000
_cell.length_b   1.000
_cell.length_c   1.000
_cell.angle_alpha   90.00
_cell.angle_beta   90.00
_cell.angle_gamma   90.00
#
_symmetry.space_group_name_H-M   'P 1'
#
loop_
_entity.id
_entity.type
_entity.pdbx_description
1 polymer ?
#
loop_
_entity_poly.entity_id
_entity_poly.type
_entity_poly.pdbx_seq_one_letter_code
_entity_poly.pdbx_strand_id
1 'polypeptide(L)' 'MKTEANRMKTFETSWSDNFPVTATSLAKAGFYFIGPQDRVICAFCEGTIYNWISGDDPIQEHMRLFPSCSF' A
#
# COMPACT_ATOMS: atom_id res chain seq x y z
N MET A 1 -4.77 -10.96 5.03
CA MET A 1 -4.18 -9.60 4.91
C MET A 1 -3.63 -9.00 6.20
N LYS A 2 -3.87 -9.59 7.39
CA LYS A 2 -3.43 -9.00 8.66
C LYS A 2 -1.92 -9.07 8.92
N THR A 3 -1.20 -10.00 8.27
CA THR A 3 0.27 -10.09 8.36
C THR A 3 0.93 -9.42 7.15
N GLU A 4 2.09 -8.80 7.35
CA GLU A 4 2.89 -8.18 6.28
C GLU A 4 3.21 -9.18 5.15
N ALA A 5 3.63 -10.40 5.49
CA ALA A 5 3.92 -11.44 4.51
C ALA A 5 2.71 -11.76 3.60
N ASN A 6 1.49 -11.77 4.14
CA ASN A 6 0.29 -11.98 3.32
C ASN A 6 -0.03 -10.75 2.44
N ARG A 7 0.28 -9.53 2.90
CA ARG A 7 0.16 -8.33 2.07
C ARG A 7 1.15 -8.36 0.92
N MET A 8 2.42 -8.70 1.19
CA MET A 8 3.47 -8.82 0.17
C MET A 8 3.08 -9.74 -0.98
N LYS A 9 2.48 -10.90 -0.68
CA LYS A 9 2.04 -11.86 -1.71
C LYS A 9 1.09 -11.27 -2.75
N THR A 10 0.31 -10.24 -2.41
CA THR A 10 -0.62 -9.62 -3.38
C THR A 10 0.09 -8.82 -4.47
N PHE A 11 1.31 -8.37 -4.21
CA PHE A 11 2.09 -7.60 -5.17
C PHE A 11 2.79 -8.49 -6.21
N GLU A 12 2.95 -9.79 -5.95
CA GLU A 12 3.63 -10.74 -6.84
C GLU A 12 2.91 -10.94 -8.19
N THR A 13 1.62 -10.59 -8.28
CA THR A 13 0.81 -10.87 -9.47
C THR A 13 0.94 -9.82 -10.56
N SER A 14 0.92 -8.52 -10.22
CA SER A 14 0.85 -7.44 -11.21
C SER A 14 1.43 -6.11 -10.75
N TRP A 15 2.14 -6.06 -9.62
CA TRP A 15 2.86 -4.85 -9.25
C TRP A 15 4.07 -4.69 -10.18
N SER A 16 4.18 -3.54 -10.84
CA SER A 16 5.30 -3.25 -11.74
C SER A 16 6.41 -2.52 -11.01
N ASP A 17 7.67 -2.89 -11.29
CA ASP A 17 8.85 -2.16 -10.80
C ASP A 17 8.94 -0.72 -11.34
N ASN A 18 8.13 -0.37 -12.36
CA ASN A 18 8.03 1.00 -12.87
C ASN A 18 7.16 1.91 -11.99
N PHE A 19 6.43 1.37 -11.01
CA PHE A 19 5.69 2.20 -10.08
C PHE A 19 6.65 2.94 -9.14
N PRO A 20 6.34 4.19 -8.77
CA PRO A 20 7.29 5.06 -8.06
C PRO A 20 7.52 4.67 -6.60
N VAL A 21 6.72 3.75 -6.05
CA VAL A 21 6.84 3.22 -4.70
C VAL A 21 6.96 1.70 -4.71
N THR A 22 7.71 1.16 -3.75
CA THR A 22 7.98 -0.28 -3.71
C THR A 22 6.84 -1.07 -3.07
N ALA A 23 6.59 -2.29 -3.56
CA ALA A 23 5.68 -3.23 -2.92
C ALA A 23 6.02 -3.45 -1.42
N THR A 24 7.32 -3.51 -1.11
CA THR A 24 7.81 -3.70 0.27
C THR A 24 7.43 -2.54 1.19
N SER A 25 7.60 -1.28 0.75
CA SER A 25 7.19 -0.11 1.56
C SER A 25 5.68 -0.07 1.76
N LEU A 26 4.90 -0.43 0.74
CA LEU A 26 3.44 -0.48 0.83
C LEU A 26 2.96 -1.56 1.81
N ALA A 27 3.48 -2.78 1.70
CA ALA A 27 3.13 -3.84 2.62
C ALA A 27 3.52 -3.50 4.06
N LYS A 28 4.70 -2.91 4.29
CA LYS A 28 5.11 -2.42 5.61
C LYS A 28 4.17 -1.35 6.15
N ALA A 29 3.66 -0.48 5.30
CA ALA A 29 2.68 0.56 5.66
C ALA A 29 1.24 0.04 5.86
N GLY A 30 1.01 -1.28 5.82
CA GLY A 30 -0.31 -1.87 6.09
C GLY A 30 -1.15 -2.13 4.84
N PHE A 31 -0.64 -1.78 3.67
CA PHE A 31 -1.35 -1.88 2.40
C PHE A 31 -1.15 -3.21 1.69
N TYR A 32 -2.16 -3.62 0.93
CA TYR A 32 -2.05 -4.70 -0.03
C TYR A 32 -2.60 -4.30 -1.39
N PHE A 33 -2.08 -4.95 -2.42
CA PHE A 33 -2.46 -4.66 -3.79
C PHE A 33 -3.86 -5.17 -4.10
N ILE A 34 -4.68 -4.31 -4.70
CA ILE A 34 -6.00 -4.66 -5.21
C ILE A 34 -6.15 -4.40 -6.70
N GLY A 35 -5.26 -3.59 -7.26
CA GLY A 35 -5.36 -3.15 -8.64
C GLY A 35 -6.71 -2.45 -8.95
N PRO A 36 -6.95 -2.13 -10.23
CA PRO A 36 -5.94 -2.07 -11.30
C PRO A 36 -4.87 -1.00 -11.00
N GLN A 37 -3.83 -0.95 -11.83
CA GLN A 37 -2.72 0.02 -11.74
C GLN A 37 -1.94 -0.10 -10.42
N ASP A 38 -1.80 0.99 -9.66
CA ASP A 38 -1.02 1.09 -8.43
C ASP A 38 -1.91 1.14 -7.17
N ARG A 39 -3.17 0.75 -7.31
CA ARG A 39 -4.16 0.82 -6.24
C ARG A 39 -3.87 -0.19 -5.14
N VAL A 40 -3.84 0.32 -3.92
CA VAL A 40 -3.69 -0.48 -2.71
C VAL A 40 -4.75 -0.13 -1.67
N ILE A 41 -5.05 -1.06 -0.78
CA ILE A 41 -5.98 -0.86 0.34
C ILE A 41 -5.37 -1.33 1.65
N CYS A 42 -5.64 -0.59 2.73
CA CYS A 42 -5.16 -0.90 4.06
C CYS A 42 -5.92 -2.11 4.63
N ALA A 43 -5.20 -3.05 5.22
CA ALA A 43 -5.80 -4.23 5.87
C ALA A 43 -6.53 -3.95 7.20
N PHE A 44 -6.47 -2.70 7.70
CA PHE A 44 -6.95 -2.33 9.03
C PHE A 44 -8.07 -1.28 8.97
N CYS A 45 -7.85 -0.19 8.24
CA CYS A 45 -8.84 0.90 8.10
C CYS A 45 -9.62 0.86 6.77
N GLU A 46 -9.31 -0.09 5.88
CA GLU A 46 -9.90 -0.20 4.54
C GLU A 46 -9.69 1.05 3.65
N GLY A 47 -8.82 1.97 4.08
CA GLY A 47 -8.41 3.14 3.32
C GLY A 47 -7.67 2.75 2.04
N THR A 48 -8.09 3.33 0.91
CA THR A 48 -7.52 3.06 -0.41
C THR A 48 -6.66 4.23 -0.89
N ILE A 49 -5.47 3.95 -1.40
CA ILE A 49 -4.55 4.93 -2.01
C ILE A 49 -4.17 4.44 -3.41
N TYR A 50 -4.02 5.37 -4.35
CA TYR A 50 -3.64 5.15 -5.74
C TYR A 50 -3.05 6.46 -6.31
N ASN A 51 -2.50 6.41 -7.53
CA ASN A 51 -1.76 7.53 -8.15
C ASN A 51 -0.52 7.94 -7.34
N TRP A 52 0.26 6.95 -6.92
CA TRP A 52 1.54 7.17 -6.25
C TRP A 52 2.49 7.94 -7.18
N ILE A 53 3.29 8.83 -6.61
CA ILE A 53 4.30 9.62 -7.30
C ILE A 53 5.68 9.42 -6.67
N SER A 54 6.73 9.76 -7.43
CA SER A 54 8.10 9.67 -6.94
C SER A 54 8.30 10.58 -5.72
N GLY A 55 8.76 9.99 -4.62
CA GLY A 55 8.97 10.69 -3.35
C GLY A 55 7.88 10.46 -2.31
N ASP A 56 6.76 9.82 -2.68
CA ASP A 56 5.73 9.45 -1.71
C ASP A 56 6.27 8.45 -0.69
N ASP A 57 5.97 8.69 0.59
CA ASP A 57 6.20 7.76 1.68
C ASP A 57 4.86 7.11 2.07
N PRO A 58 4.70 5.78 1.89
CA PRO A 58 3.43 5.12 2.18
C PRO A 58 2.95 5.24 3.63
N ILE A 59 3.85 5.35 4.61
CA ILE A 59 3.48 5.50 6.01
C ILE A 59 2.97 6.92 6.25
N GLN A 60 3.68 7.93 5.74
CA GLN A 60 3.26 9.33 5.86
C GLN A 60 1.91 9.57 5.18
N GLU A 61 1.74 9.06 3.96
CA GLU A 61 0.47 9.19 3.23
C GLU A 61 -0.68 8.47 3.94
N HIS A 62 -0.42 7.30 4.53
CA HIS A 62 -1.40 6.57 5.34
C HIS A 62 -1.85 7.39 6.56
N MET A 63 -0.91 7.91 7.35
CA MET A 63 -1.21 8.73 8.53
C MET A 63 -1.94 10.03 8.15
N ARG A 64 -1.54 10.64 7.04
CA ARG A 64 -2.11 11.90 6.55
C ARG A 64 -3.56 11.74 6.08
N LEU A 65 -3.85 10.67 5.34
CA LEU A 65 -5.18 10.43 4.73
C LEU A 65 -6.14 9.70 5.68
N PHE A 66 -5.63 8.82 6.53
CA PHE A 66 -6.43 7.99 7.44
C PHE A 66 -5.91 8.11 8.89
N PRO A 67 -5.95 9.30 9.50
CA PRO A 67 -5.37 9.57 10.83
C PRO A 67 -5.99 8.77 11.98
N SER A 68 -7.17 8.19 11.77
CA SER A 68 -7.84 7.31 12.75
C SER A 68 -7.47 5.83 12.61
N CYS A 69 -6.60 5.48 11.65
CA CYS A 69 -6.10 4.12 11.52
C CYS A 69 -5.22 3.78 12.73
N SER A 70 -5.41 2.59 13.29
CA SER A 70 -4.63 2.10 14.44
C SER A 70 -3.30 1.45 14.06
N PHE A 71 -2.96 1.48 12.77
CA PHE A 71 -1.71 1.00 12.20
C PHE A 71 -0.82 2.20 11.90
#